data_AF-A0A8J3T1G4-F1
#
_entry.id   AF-A0A8J3T1G4-F1
#
_cell.length_a   1.000
_cell.length_b   1.000
_cell.length_c   1.000
_cell.angle_alpha   90.00
_cell.angle_beta   90.00
_cell.angle_gamma   90.00
#
_symmetry.space_group_name_H-M   'P 1'
#
loop_
_entity.id
_entity.type
_entity.pdbx_description
1 polymer ?
#
loop_
_entity_poly.entity_id
_entity_poly.type
_entity_poly.pdbx_seq_one_letter_code
_entity_poly.pdbx_strand_id
1 'polypeptide(L)' 'MASLISRIRSYLSTPQGRRNLEKAKTMARDPRNQQKVRRLISRFRGGQSRSVNRRPY' A
#
# COMPACT_ATOMS: atom_id res chain seq x y z
N MET A 1 -10.19 -11.77 20.52
CA MET A 1 -8.97 -11.07 20.98
C MET A 1 -8.69 -9.86 20.09
N ALA A 2 -9.29 -8.71 20.39
CA ALA A 2 -9.21 -7.48 19.60
C ALA A 2 -7.87 -6.71 19.72
N SER A 3 -6.77 -7.41 20.01
CA SER A 3 -5.55 -6.79 20.54
C SER A 3 -4.73 -6.06 19.47
N LEU A 4 -4.64 -6.60 18.25
CA LEU A 4 -3.79 -6.01 17.21
C LEU A 4 -4.33 -4.64 16.75
N ILE A 5 -5.64 -4.56 16.49
CA ILE A 5 -6.29 -3.31 16.11
C ILE A 5 -6.22 -2.30 17.26
N SER A 6 -6.44 -2.74 18.50
CA SER A 6 -6.31 -1.87 19.66
C SER A 6 -4.89 -1.33 19.84
N ARG A 7 -3.86 -2.14 19.56
CA ARG A 7 -2.45 -1.75 19.66
C ARG A 7 -2.05 -0.79 18.55
N ILE A 8 -2.55 -0.99 17.34
CA ILE A 8 -2.42 -0.03 16.24
C ILE A 8 -3.12 1.28 16.61
N ARG A 9 -4.34 1.22 17.16
CA ARG A 9 -5.09 2.40 17.59
C ARG A 9 -4.36 3.16 18.69
N SER A 10 -3.85 2.47 19.72
CA SER A 10 -3.01 3.08 20.76
C SER A 10 -1.73 3.67 20.19
N TYR A 11 -1.08 2.98 19.25
CA TYR A 11 0.13 3.48 18.58
C TYR A 11 -0.17 4.74 17.76
N LEU A 12 -1.26 4.76 16.99
CA LEU A 12 -1.72 5.92 16.21
C LEU A 12 -2.13 7.10 17.11
N SER A 13 -2.59 6.84 18.33
CA SER A 13 -2.89 7.87 19.33
C SER A 13 -1.64 8.52 19.92
N THR A 14 -0.45 7.92 19.78
CA THR A 14 0.81 8.53 20.24
C THR A 14 1.29 9.64 19.29
N PRO A 15 2.10 10.61 19.78
CA PRO A 15 2.71 11.63 18.93
C PRO A 15 3.60 11.06 17.81
N GLN A 16 4.22 9.90 18.00
CA GLN A 16 4.95 9.20 16.94
C GLN A 16 4.01 8.64 15.86
N GLY A 17 2.88 8.06 16.27
CA GLY A 17 1.84 7.58 15.36
C GLY A 17 1.23 8.70 14.52
N ARG A 18 0.92 9.85 15.14
CA ARG A 18 0.42 11.04 14.44
C ARG A 18 1.41 11.54 13.38
N ARG A 19 2.70 11.65 13.71
CA ARG A 19 3.75 12.05 12.74
C ARG A 19 3.84 11.10 11.56
N ASN A 20 3.76 9.80 11.80
CA ASN A 20 3.77 8.80 10.73
C ASN A 20 2.50 8.88 9.88
N LEU A 21 1.34 9.11 10.51
CA LEU A 21 0.07 9.31 9.82
C LEU A 21 0.07 10.58 8.97
N GLU A 22 0.68 11.67 9.44
CA GLU A 22 0.82 12.92 8.69
C GLU A 22 1.75 12.74 7.50
N LYS A 23 2.91 12.10 7.69
CA LYS A 23 3.81 11.73 6.58
C LYS A 23 3.07 10.87 5.55
N ALA A 24 2.31 9.88 6.00
CA ALA A 24 1.49 9.03 5.14
C ALA A 24 0.40 9.83 4.41
N LYS A 25 -0.31 10.74 5.09
CA LYS A 25 -1.30 11.63 4.48
C LYS A 25 -0.68 12.57 3.44
N THR A 26 0.49 13.13 3.72
CA THR A 26 1.25 13.98 2.79
C THR A 26 1.70 13.18 1.58
N MET A 27 2.23 11.98 1.77
CA MET A 27 2.60 11.08 0.67
C MET A 27 1.39 10.60 -0.14
N ALA A 28 0.25 10.37 0.51
CA ALA A 28 -1.00 9.95 -0.12
C ALA A 28 -1.69 11.09 -0.88
N ARG A 29 -1.53 12.34 -0.41
CA ARG A 29 -1.99 13.55 -1.10
C ARG A 29 -1.25 13.81 -2.40
N ASP A 30 -0.07 13.22 -2.60
CA ASP A 30 0.68 13.40 -3.84
C ASP A 30 0.17 12.44 -4.94
N PRO A 31 -0.56 12.95 -5.96
CA PRO A 31 -1.06 12.12 -7.05
C PRO A 31 0.07 11.53 -7.91
N ARG A 32 1.27 12.12 -7.89
CA ARG A 32 2.43 11.60 -8.64
C ARG A 32 2.93 10.29 -8.05
N ASN A 33 2.92 10.17 -6.73
CA ASN A 33 3.27 8.92 -6.05
C ASN A 33 2.22 7.84 -6.27
N GLN A 34 0.93 8.19 -6.30
CA GLN A 34 -0.14 7.23 -6.59
C GLN A 34 0.05 6.55 -7.95
N GLN A 35 0.43 7.30 -8.99
CA GLN A 35 0.70 6.72 -10.31
C GLN A 35 1.92 5.79 -10.32
N LYS A 36 2.96 6.12 -9.55
CA LYS A 36 4.17 5.30 -9.42
C LYS A 36 3.87 4.00 -8.66
N VAL A 37 3.12 4.11 -7.57
CA VAL A 37 2.65 2.96 -6.78
C VAL A 37 1.71 2.09 -7.60
N ARG A 38 0.74 2.68 -8.30
CA ARG A 38 -0.20 1.93 -9.16
C ARG A 38 0.52 1.20 -10.28
N ARG A 39 1.55 1.79 -10.89
CA ARG A 39 2.42 1.09 -11.85
C ARG A 39 3.22 -0.03 -11.20
N LEU A 40 3.79 0.20 -10.03
CA LEU A 40 4.56 -0.82 -9.29
C LEU A 40 3.67 -2.01 -8.92
N ILE A 41 2.50 -1.76 -8.34
CA ILE A 41 1.49 -2.76 -8.00
C ILE A 41 0.99 -3.46 -9.26
N SER A 42 0.73 -2.74 -10.34
CA SER A 42 0.29 -3.35 -11.61
C SER A 42 1.35 -4.26 -12.22
N ARG A 43 2.65 -3.94 -12.07
CA ARG A 43 3.75 -4.84 -12.49
C ARG A 43 3.84 -6.06 -11.58
N PHE A 44 3.71 -5.86 -10.28
CA PHE A 44 3.77 -6.93 -9.28
C PHE A 44 2.59 -7.91 -9.43
N ARG A 45 1.38 -7.38 -9.64
CA ARG A 45 0.15 -8.15 -9.87
C ARG A 45 0.09 -8.73 -11.29
N GLY A 46 0.61 -8.02 -12.30
CA GLY A 46 0.66 -8.47 -13.69
C GLY A 46 1.75 -9.51 -13.99
N GLY A 47 2.78 -9.60 -13.15
CA GLY A 47 3.79 -10.66 -13.21
C GLY A 47 3.28 -12.03 -12.80
N GLN A 48 2.14 -12.11 -12.10
CA GLN A 48 1.55 -13.36 -11.64
C GLN A 48 0.51 -13.94 -12.62
N SER A 49 0.06 -13.18 -13.62
CA SER A 49 -0.96 -13.63 -14.60
C SER A 49 -0.45 -13.75 -16.04
N ARG A 50 0.87 -13.74 -16.27
CA ARG A 50 1.47 -13.99 -17.60
C ARG A 50 2.33 -15.26 -17.60
N SER A 51 1.72 -16.38 -17.23
CA SER A 51 2.17 -17.71 -17.66
C SER A 51 1.00 -18.70 -17.79
N VAL A 52 -0.16 -18.24 -18.28
CA VAL A 52 -1.10 -19.15 -18.96
C VAL A 52 -0.87 -19.00 -20.46
N ASN A 53 -0.10 -19.96 -20.95
CA ASN A 53 -0.28 -20.66 -22.22
C ASN A 53 -0.91 -19.84 -23.36
N ARG A 54 -0.08 -19.22 -24.19
CA ARG A 54 -0.46 -18.83 -25.56
C ARG A 54 0.45 -19.56 -26.54
N ARG A 55 0.09 -20.81 -26.84
CA ARG A 55 0.11 -21.33 -28.23
C ARG A 55 -1.34 -21.32 -28.71
N PRO A 56 -1.64 -20.58 -29.78
CA PRO A 56 -1.74 -21.18 -31.11
C PRO A 56 -0.93 -20.33 -32.11
N TYR A 57 -0.26 -20.85 -33.13
CA TYR A 57 -0.58 -21.93 -34.05
C TYR A 57 0.63 -22.84 -34.26
#